data_AF-A0A2E1WMR7-F1
#
_entry.id   AF-A0A2E1WMR7-F1
#
_cell.length_a   1.000
_cell.length_b   1.000
_cell.length_c   1.000
_cell.angle_alpha   90.00
_cell.angle_beta   90.00
_cell.angle_gamma   90.00
#
_symmetry.space_group_name_H-M   'P 1'
#
loop_
_entity.id
_entity.type
_entity.pdbx_description
1 polymer ?
#
loop_
_entity_poly.entity_id
_entity_poly.type
_entity_poly.pdbx_seq_one_letter_code
_entity_poly.pdbx_strand_id
1 'polypeptide(L)'
;MASGTSAARKSRIESRERHTKWPNPPMYIDMSECINCDACLRACPPNFGAIFNHGIDVIILPELCSGCDKCLDPCPVDCIYPLPVDEWQPSPEDWWQEPLSANDPYV
;
A
#
# COMPACT_ATOMS: atom_id res chain seq x y z
N MET A 1 19.13 -0.11 -6.27
CA MET A 1 18.03 0.82 -5.94
C MET A 1 16.76 0.20 -6.51
N ALA A 2 15.80 -0.18 -5.67
CA ALA A 2 14.56 -0.80 -6.14
C ALA A 2 13.67 0.30 -6.76
N SER A 3 13.38 0.18 -8.05
CA SER A 3 12.50 1.13 -8.76
C SER A 3 11.05 0.66 -8.68
N GLY A 4 10.11 1.57 -8.39
CA GLY A 4 8.69 1.28 -8.47
C GLY A 4 8.16 1.08 -9.89
N THR A 5 9.00 1.27 -10.91
CA THR A 5 8.68 0.95 -12.30
C THR A 5 9.07 -0.47 -12.72
N SER A 6 9.44 -1.34 -11.77
CA SER A 6 9.79 -2.74 -12.05
C SER A 6 8.67 -3.50 -12.79
N ALA A 7 9.05 -4.40 -13.70
CA ALA A 7 8.09 -5.25 -14.43
C ALA A 7 7.21 -6.07 -13.48
N ALA A 8 7.78 -6.52 -12.36
CA ALA A 8 7.05 -7.26 -11.33
C ALA A 8 5.94 -6.41 -10.68
N ARG A 9 6.20 -5.12 -10.40
CA ARG A 9 5.17 -4.21 -9.86
C ARG A 9 4.07 -3.94 -10.89
N LYS A 10 4.44 -3.66 -12.14
CA LYS A 10 3.47 -3.43 -13.23
C LYS A 10 2.51 -4.61 -13.41
N SER A 11 3.06 -5.83 -13.42
CA SER A 11 2.24 -7.05 -13.53
C SER A 11 1.24 -7.19 -12.38
N ARG A 12 1.62 -6.83 -11.14
CA ARG A 12 0.68 -6.86 -10.01
C ARG A 12 -0.43 -5.81 -10.12
N ILE A 13 -0.07 -4.59 -10.54
CA ILE A 13 -1.03 -3.50 -10.78
C ILE A 13 -2.05 -3.90 -11.84
N GLU A 14 -1.61 -4.55 -12.92
CA GLU A 14 -2.49 -5.05 -13.98
C GLU A 14 -3.41 -6.18 -13.48
N SER A 15 -2.86 -7.14 -12.75
CA SER A 15 -3.65 -8.26 -12.21
C SER A 15 -4.65 -7.84 -11.13
N ARG A 16 -4.36 -6.76 -10.40
CA ARG A 16 -5.10 -6.34 -9.19
C ARG A 16 -5.29 -7.49 -8.19
N GLU A 17 -4.29 -8.36 -8.10
CA GLU A 17 -4.31 -9.53 -7.24
C GLU A 17 -3.08 -9.54 -6.33
N ARG A 18 -3.32 -9.93 -5.07
CA ARG A 18 -2.23 -10.13 -4.12
C ARG A 18 -1.45 -11.38 -4.45
N HIS A 19 -0.13 -11.29 -4.37
CA HIS A 19 0.73 -12.43 -4.68
C HIS A 19 0.58 -13.54 -3.62
N THR A 20 0.18 -14.73 -4.06
CA THR A 20 -0.15 -15.88 -3.18
C THR A 20 1.00 -16.39 -2.31
N LYS A 21 2.26 -16.09 -2.67
CA LYS A 21 3.44 -16.49 -1.88
C LYS A 21 3.89 -15.48 -0.83
N TRP A 22 3.19 -14.35 -0.66
CA TRP A 22 3.54 -13.40 0.40
C TRP A 22 3.11 -13.97 1.76
N PRO A 23 4.05 -14.15 2.70
CA PRO A 23 3.81 -14.92 3.92
C PRO A 23 2.94 -14.19 4.93
N ASN A 24 2.99 -12.86 4.92
CA ASN A 24 2.31 -12.02 5.90
C ASN A 24 0.98 -11.50 5.33
N PRO A 25 0.00 -11.17 6.18
CA PRO A 25 -1.20 -10.47 5.74
C PRO A 25 -0.83 -9.08 5.16
N PRO A 26 -1.65 -8.51 4.27
CA PRO A 26 -1.51 -7.10 3.95
C PRO A 26 -1.83 -6.22 5.16
N MET A 27 -1.43 -4.96 5.12
CA MET A 27 -1.73 -3.97 6.14
C MET A 27 -2.84 -3.03 5.66
N TYR A 28 -3.58 -2.42 6.58
CA TYR A 28 -4.50 -1.32 6.31
C TYR A 28 -4.24 -0.16 7.28
N ILE A 29 -4.72 1.03 6.92
CA ILE A 29 -4.68 2.24 7.75
C ILE A 29 -6.07 2.45 8.35
N ASP A 30 -6.15 2.62 9.67
CA ASP A 30 -7.38 3.09 10.32
C ASP A 30 -7.50 4.61 10.14
N MET A 31 -8.46 5.01 9.30
CA MET A 31 -8.68 6.43 8.98
C MET A 31 -9.21 7.25 10.16
N SER A 32 -9.73 6.61 11.21
CA SER A 32 -10.17 7.32 12.42
C SER A 32 -9.00 7.76 13.31
N GLU A 33 -7.83 7.12 13.14
CA GLU A 33 -6.61 7.40 13.89
C GLU A 33 -5.54 8.11 13.05
N CYS A 34 -5.59 7.92 11.73
CA CYS A 34 -4.62 8.51 10.80
C CYS A 34 -4.67 10.05 10.81
N ILE A 35 -3.50 10.67 10.92
CA ILE A 35 -3.32 12.13 10.86
C ILE A 35 -2.78 12.62 9.51
N ASN A 36 -2.74 11.76 8.49
CA ASN A 36 -2.29 12.08 7.13
C ASN A 36 -0.90 12.75 7.07
N CYS A 37 0.08 12.16 7.76
CA CYS A 37 1.46 12.68 7.85
C CYS A 37 2.43 12.14 6.79
N ASP A 38 2.00 11.20 5.96
CA ASP A 38 2.74 10.56 4.86
C ASP A 38 4.07 9.89 5.27
N ALA A 39 4.27 9.61 6.56
CA ALA A 39 5.48 8.96 7.04
C ALA A 39 5.58 7.51 6.56
N CYS A 40 4.48 6.76 6.61
CA CYS A 40 4.40 5.38 6.12
C CYS A 40 4.64 5.27 4.61
N LEU A 41 4.12 6.22 3.81
CA LEU A 41 4.26 6.25 2.36
C LEU A 41 5.73 6.24 1.92
N ARG A 42 6.56 7.03 2.60
CA ARG A 42 8.01 7.14 2.36
C ARG A 42 8.80 5.89 2.76
N ALA A 43 8.24 5.05 3.63
CA ALA A 43 8.89 3.83 4.11
C ALA A 43 8.49 2.59 3.32
N CYS A 44 7.37 2.63 2.59
CA CYS A 44 6.95 1.52 1.75
C CYS A 44 7.99 1.25 0.64
N PRO A 45 8.48 0.01 0.49
CA PRO A 45 9.47 -0.31 -0.54
C PRO A 45 8.91 -0.07 -1.94
N PRO A 46 9.60 0.69 -2.83
CA PRO A 46 9.08 1.01 -4.16
C PRO A 46 8.79 -0.23 -5.01
N ASN A 47 9.53 -1.33 -4.82
CA ASN A 47 9.28 -2.58 -5.55
C ASN A 47 7.89 -3.17 -5.27
N PHE A 48 7.27 -2.86 -4.13
CA PHE A 48 5.88 -3.19 -3.81
C PHE A 48 4.99 -2.00 -4.17
N GLY A 49 5.33 -0.82 -3.63
CA GLY A 49 4.69 0.46 -3.91
C GLY A 49 3.19 0.39 -3.66
N ALA A 50 2.82 0.20 -2.40
CA ALA A 50 1.46 -0.15 -1.99
C ALA A 50 0.71 0.97 -1.24
N ILE A 51 1.39 2.07 -0.88
CA ILE A 51 0.81 3.16 -0.10
C ILE A 51 0.69 4.41 -0.98
N PHE A 52 -0.48 5.03 -0.99
CA PHE A 52 -0.76 6.17 -1.86
C PHE A 52 -1.49 7.25 -1.08
N ASN A 53 -1.35 8.50 -1.53
CA ASN A 53 -2.24 9.56 -1.11
C ASN A 53 -3.45 9.55 -2.04
N HIS A 54 -4.65 9.44 -1.48
CA HIS A 54 -5.91 9.50 -2.20
C HIS A 54 -6.72 10.67 -1.67
N GLY A 55 -6.66 11.80 -2.38
CA GLY A 55 -7.17 13.07 -1.87
C GLY A 55 -6.37 13.54 -0.65
N ILE A 56 -7.02 13.61 0.51
CA ILE A 56 -6.38 13.97 1.78
C ILE A 56 -5.87 12.76 2.56
N ASP A 57 -6.37 11.57 2.24
CA ASP A 57 -6.15 10.36 3.04
C ASP A 57 -4.95 9.57 2.53
N VAL A 58 -4.28 8.88 3.43
CA VAL A 58 -3.22 7.92 3.10
C VAL A 58 -3.81 6.51 3.11
N ILE A 59 -3.78 5.83 1.96
CA ILE A 59 -4.37 4.50 1.77
C ILE A 59 -3.29 3.44 1.55
N ILE A 60 -3.60 2.18 1.88
CA ILE A 60 -2.80 1.01 1.48
C ILE A 60 -3.65 0.15 0.55
N LEU A 61 -3.14 -0.16 -0.65
CA LEU A 61 -3.70 -1.17 -1.55
C LEU A 61 -3.24 -2.57 -1.08
N PRO A 62 -4.11 -3.40 -0.47
CA PRO A 62 -3.74 -4.71 0.05
C PRO A 62 -3.17 -5.65 -1.03
N GLU A 63 -3.63 -5.51 -2.27
CA GLU A 63 -3.18 -6.27 -3.44
C GLU A 63 -1.69 -6.02 -3.75
N LEU A 64 -1.18 -4.84 -3.45
CA LEU A 64 0.23 -4.48 -3.65
C LEU A 64 1.07 -4.66 -2.39
N CYS A 65 0.44 -4.88 -1.23
CA CYS A 65 1.09 -4.93 0.08
C CYS A 65 1.60 -6.34 0.43
N SER A 66 2.92 -6.47 0.59
CA SER A 66 3.56 -7.72 1.01
C SER A 66 3.50 -8.02 2.50
N GLY A 67 3.05 -7.07 3.32
CA GLY A 67 3.06 -7.21 4.79
C GLY A 67 4.46 -7.19 5.39
N CYS A 68 5.33 -6.30 4.89
CA CYS A 68 6.75 -6.24 5.32
C CYS A 68 7.01 -5.38 6.57
N ASP A 69 5.97 -4.80 7.16
CA ASP A 69 5.95 -4.03 8.41
C ASP A 69 6.83 -2.76 8.47
N LYS A 70 7.52 -2.41 7.37
CA LYS A 70 8.37 -1.21 7.29
C LYS A 70 7.61 0.10 7.49
N CYS A 71 6.30 0.11 7.32
CA CYS A 71 5.45 1.28 7.55
C CYS A 71 5.05 1.48 9.01
N LEU A 72 5.28 0.50 9.91
CA LEU A 72 4.88 0.59 11.32
C LEU A 72 5.75 1.61 12.08
N ASP A 73 7.05 1.37 12.18
CA ASP A 73 8.01 2.26 12.88
C ASP A 73 7.91 3.76 12.54
N PRO A 74 7.71 4.19 11.28
CA PRO A 74 7.61 5.61 10.95
C PRO A 74 6.24 6.23 11.27
N CYS A 75 5.20 5.46 11.60
CA CYS A 75 3.88 6.02 11.90
C CYS A 75 3.85 6.63 13.30
N PRO A 76 3.64 7.95 13.46
CA PRO A 76 3.73 8.61 14.77
C PRO A 76 2.52 8.35 15.69
N VAL A 77 1.46 7.74 15.16
CA VAL A 77 0.18 7.49 15.85
C VAL A 77 -0.24 6.02 15.79
N ASP A 78 0.65 5.14 15.31
CA ASP A 78 0.43 3.69 15.25
C ASP A 78 -0.88 3.22 14.57
N CYS A 79 -1.41 3.99 13.62
CA CYS A 79 -2.71 3.73 12.97
C CYS A 79 -2.72 2.61 11.91
N ILE A 80 -1.73 1.71 11.88
CA ILE A 80 -1.55 0.71 10.82
C ILE A 80 -1.67 -0.69 11.42
N TYR A 81 -2.56 -1.50 10.86
CA TYR A 81 -2.89 -2.82 11.38
C TYR A 81 -2.83 -3.90 10.29
N PRO A 82 -2.55 -5.16 10.65
CA PRO A 82 -2.68 -6.28 9.72
C PRO A 82 -4.15 -6.50 9.36
N LEU A 83 -4.46 -6.62 8.07
CA LEU A 83 -5.79 -6.98 7.57
C LEU A 83 -5.93 -8.50 7.54
N PRO A 84 -6.84 -9.10 8.33
CA PRO A 84 -7.08 -10.55 8.29
C PRO A 84 -7.54 -11.01 6.91
N VAL A 85 -7.08 -12.19 6.47
CA VAL A 85 -7.38 -12.71 5.12
C VAL A 85 -8.87 -12.99 4.94
N ASP A 86 -9.56 -13.36 6.01
CA ASP A 86 -10.99 -13.62 6.07
C ASP A 86 -11.85 -12.35 6.05
N GLU A 87 -11.27 -11.19 6.37
CA GLU A 87 -11.93 -9.88 6.34
C GLU A 87 -11.60 -9.07 5.07
N TRP A 88 -10.78 -9.63 4.18
CA TRP A 88 -10.32 -8.91 3.01
C TRP A 88 -11.44 -8.72 1.96
N GLN A 89 -11.71 -7.46 1.65
CA GLN A 89 -12.51 -7.05 0.49
C GLN A 89 -11.60 -6.41 -0.58
N PRO A 90 -11.88 -6.63 -1.89
CA PRO A 90 -11.13 -5.97 -2.95
C PRO A 90 -11.11 -4.45 -2.78
N SER A 91 -9.96 -3.84 -3.05
CA SER A 91 -9.83 -2.38 -2.97
C SER A 91 -10.84 -1.66 -3.86
N PRO A 92 -11.42 -0.53 -3.39
CA PRO A 92 -12.31 0.32 -4.19
C PRO A 92 -11.71 0.72 -5.55
N GLU A 93 -12.55 0.87 -6.58
CA GLU A 93 -12.09 1.17 -7.96
C GLU A 93 -11.38 2.53 -8.08
N ASP A 94 -11.77 3.49 -7.25
CA ASP A 94 -11.17 4.82 -7.17
C ASP A 94 -9.74 4.79 -6.64
N TRP A 95 -9.39 3.86 -5.74
CA TRP A 95 -8.00 3.70 -5.27
C TRP A 95 -7.06 3.21 -6.37
N TRP A 96 -7.59 2.46 -7.35
CA TRP A 96 -6.84 2.00 -8.51
C TRP A 96 -6.49 3.09 -9.53
N GLN A 97 -6.91 4.33 -9.29
CA GLN A 97 -6.48 5.48 -10.08
C GLN A 97 -5.10 6.00 -9.68
N GLU A 98 -4.58 5.64 -8.50
CA GLU A 98 -3.28 6.13 -8.02
C GLU A 98 -2.07 5.43 -8.64
N PRO A 99 -2.00 4.09 -8.73
CA PRO A 99 -0.82 3.41 -9.28
C PRO A 99 -0.58 3.78 -10.75
N LEU A 100 0.67 4.08 -11.10
CA LEU A 100 1.12 4.54 -12.43
C LEU A 100 0.51 5.86 -12.89
N SER A 101 -0.18 6.60 -12.02
CA SER A 101 -0.66 7.94 -12.30
C SER A 101 0.47 8.98 -12.16
N ALA A 102 0.14 10.25 -12.43
CA ALA A 102 1.04 11.36 -12.16
C ALA A 102 1.32 11.57 -10.65
N ASN A 103 0.49 10.99 -9.78
CA ASN A 103 0.60 11.09 -8.32
C ASN A 103 1.29 9.85 -7.69
N ASP A 104 1.67 8.85 -8.49
CA ASP A 104 2.35 7.64 -7.98
C ASP A 104 3.73 8.02 -7.42
N PRO A 105 3.97 7.93 -6.10
CA PRO A 105 5.24 8.34 -5.49
C PRO A 105 6.41 7.38 -5.79
N TYR A 106 6.13 6.25 -6.45
CA TYR A 106 7.10 5.21 -6.73
C TYR A 106 7.62 5.22 -8.18
N VAL A 107 7.10 6.13 -9.02
CA VAL A 107 7.46 6.25 -10.45
C VAL A 107 8.53 7.32 -10.66
#